data_AF-Q6XN94-F1
#
_entry.id   AF-Q6XN94-F1
#
_cell.length_a   1.000
_cell.length_b   1.000
_cell.length_c   1.000
_cell.angle_alpha   90.00
_cell.angle_beta   90.00
_cell.angle_gamma   90.00
#
_symmetry.space_group_name_H-M   'P 1'
#
loop_
_entity.id
_entity.type
_entity.pdbx_description
1 polymer ?
#
loop_
_entity_poly.entity_id
_entity_poly.type
_entity_poly.pdbx_seq_one_letter_code
_entity_poly.pdbx_strand_id
1 'polypeptide(L)'
;MSRFKGMKRKPHTDKVVLEDNEPQSEQATWARTQDRKTQVVRFGLFGAIGAGVLALVLVLSGFTASSPTVVKPKSTASVNTAAQAQAEDLAQQFVVTWLQAKRGAEKTLAPYVRAEGIRLPSEALFVASDARVASVEIQPAPTSPVATSGTGAPVSNTSSVYSVVVSASVRQESEPSEAAQRRFYSVPVVVKDGSARAASIPSPVPAPATGPDVNLGYKYRLVAGHPSNTAVQQFLAALTAGTGEISRYIAPGTSLRAISPAPYKSVKVVDLVSDRDFSGEAADKAPADGIKIRVLATAELSVTSTDSVTGQYPLTLTSRGGRWEVSAVDSSPLLPAPEQTTAISGAPSTPASTAPASATAPASATPVN
;
A
#
# COMPACT_ATOMS: atom_id res chain seq x y z
N MET A 1 -93.40 5.67 6.32
CA MET A 1 -92.57 6.87 6.57
C MET A 1 -91.85 7.20 5.27
N SER A 2 -92.35 8.16 4.50
CA SER A 2 -91.84 9.55 4.40
C SER A 2 -90.64 9.66 3.45
N ARG A 3 -90.52 10.60 2.52
CA ARG A 3 -91.42 11.47 1.76
C ARG A 3 -90.57 11.91 0.54
N PHE A 4 -91.20 11.97 -0.63
CA PHE A 4 -90.69 12.58 -1.86
C PHE A 4 -90.75 14.12 -1.78
N LYS A 5 -89.68 14.84 -2.14
CA LYS A 5 -89.66 16.24 -2.68
C LYS A 5 -88.19 16.63 -2.93
N GLY A 6 -87.75 17.26 -4.01
CA GLY A 6 -88.38 17.78 -5.21
C GLY A 6 -87.26 18.32 -6.12
N MET A 7 -87.46 18.16 -7.43
CA MET A 7 -86.54 18.47 -8.51
C MET A 7 -86.77 19.92 -9.00
N LYS A 8 -85.71 20.67 -9.35
CA LYS A 8 -85.77 21.69 -10.42
C LYS A 8 -84.43 21.76 -11.16
N ARG A 9 -84.53 21.67 -12.49
CA ARG A 9 -83.44 21.75 -13.48
C ARG A 9 -83.52 23.09 -14.25
N LYS A 10 -82.38 23.41 -14.86
CA LYS A 10 -82.11 24.17 -16.12
C LYS A 10 -81.88 25.69 -16.00
N PRO A 11 -81.16 26.33 -16.95
CA PRO A 11 -80.53 25.81 -18.18
C PRO A 11 -79.04 26.15 -18.39
N HIS A 12 -78.44 25.36 -19.28
CA HIS A 12 -77.16 25.55 -19.95
C HIS A 12 -77.34 26.49 -21.15
N THR A 13 -76.42 27.43 -21.36
CA THR A 13 -76.30 28.21 -22.61
C THR A 13 -74.84 28.15 -23.05
N ASP A 14 -74.60 27.40 -24.11
CA ASP A 14 -73.39 27.49 -24.93
C ASP A 14 -73.45 28.75 -25.79
N LYS A 15 -72.36 29.53 -25.82
CA LYS A 15 -71.96 30.30 -27.00
C LYS A 15 -70.44 30.30 -27.11
N VAL A 16 -69.97 29.70 -28.19
CA VAL A 16 -68.61 29.75 -28.72
C VAL A 16 -68.32 31.16 -29.21
N VAL A 17 -67.18 31.71 -28.80
CA VAL A 17 -66.46 32.79 -29.51
C VAL A 17 -64.99 32.38 -29.55
N LEU A 18 -64.48 32.19 -30.77
CA LEU A 18 -63.07 32.04 -31.09
C LEU A 18 -62.57 33.43 -31.49
N GLU A 19 -61.57 33.97 -30.80
CA GLU A 19 -60.78 35.10 -31.31
C GLU A 19 -59.32 34.99 -30.86
N ASP A 20 -58.47 35.00 -31.89
CA ASP A 20 -57.03 35.15 -32.05
C ASP A 20 -56.17 35.79 -30.93
N ASN A 21 -55.07 35.09 -30.65
CA ASN A 21 -53.66 35.50 -30.88
C ASN A 21 -53.06 36.75 -30.16
N GLU A 22 -52.27 36.44 -29.11
CA GLU A 22 -50.95 37.00 -28.73
C GLU A 22 -50.74 38.50 -28.39
N PRO A 23 -49.60 38.90 -27.75
CA PRO A 23 -49.17 38.61 -26.38
C PRO A 23 -48.82 39.95 -25.66
N GLN A 24 -48.07 39.90 -24.56
CA GLN A 24 -47.58 41.02 -23.71
C GLN A 24 -48.50 41.33 -22.51
N SER A 25 -48.03 41.32 -21.27
CA SER A 25 -46.73 41.84 -20.81
C SER A 25 -46.20 41.13 -19.56
N GLU A 26 -45.02 40.53 -19.70
CA GLU A 26 -44.10 39.99 -18.69
C GLU A 26 -43.48 41.06 -17.74
N GLN A 27 -44.17 42.18 -17.48
CA GLN A 27 -43.57 43.33 -16.77
C GLN A 27 -44.25 43.70 -15.45
N ALA A 28 -45.16 42.88 -14.91
CA ALA A 28 -45.87 43.19 -13.67
C ALA A 28 -45.45 42.38 -12.42
N THR A 29 -44.47 41.48 -12.54
CA THR A 29 -44.02 40.59 -11.43
C THR A 29 -42.65 40.92 -10.85
N TRP A 30 -41.99 41.99 -11.32
CA TRP A 30 -40.61 42.32 -10.93
C TRP A 30 -40.43 43.53 -9.99
N ALA A 31 -41.50 43.99 -9.33
CA ALA A 31 -41.45 45.23 -8.52
C ALA A 31 -41.99 45.11 -7.08
N ARG A 32 -42.07 43.91 -6.48
CA ARG A 32 -42.51 43.76 -5.07
C ARG A 32 -41.83 42.64 -4.29
N THR A 33 -40.49 42.65 -4.14
CA THR A 33 -39.85 42.12 -2.91
C THR A 33 -38.39 42.58 -2.72
N GLN A 34 -38.08 43.84 -2.99
CA GLN A 34 -36.74 44.44 -2.77
C GLN A 34 -36.64 45.28 -1.47
N ASP A 35 -37.46 45.00 -0.45
CA ASP A 35 -37.51 45.79 0.81
C ASP A 35 -37.24 44.96 2.09
N ARG A 36 -36.33 43.98 2.04
CA ARG A 36 -35.83 43.26 3.23
C ARG A 36 -34.31 43.20 3.30
N LYS A 37 -33.62 44.31 2.98
CA LYS A 37 -32.16 44.42 3.05
C LYS A 37 -31.67 45.73 3.66
N THR A 38 -32.05 46.08 4.90
CA THR A 38 -31.30 47.12 5.64
C THR A 38 -31.46 47.12 7.18
N GLN A 39 -31.50 45.95 7.84
CA GLN A 39 -31.41 45.93 9.32
C GLN A 39 -30.54 44.84 9.96
N VAL A 40 -29.79 44.03 9.18
CA VAL A 40 -28.95 42.95 9.74
C VAL A 40 -27.47 43.36 9.93
N VAL A 41 -27.03 44.50 9.40
CA VAL A 41 -25.59 44.88 9.40
C VAL A 41 -25.09 45.45 10.74
N ARG A 42 -25.96 45.87 11.67
CA ARG A 42 -25.51 46.46 12.95
C ARG A 42 -25.21 45.45 14.07
N PHE A 43 -25.65 44.18 13.96
CA PHE A 43 -25.34 43.14 14.96
C PHE A 43 -24.18 42.21 14.58
N GLY A 44 -23.75 42.21 13.30
CA GLY A 44 -22.60 41.40 12.86
C GLY A 44 -21.24 41.92 13.35
N LEU A 45 -21.12 43.22 13.61
CA LEU A 45 -19.83 43.84 13.97
C LEU A 45 -19.43 43.60 15.44
N PHE A 46 -20.40 43.47 16.37
CA PHE A 46 -20.10 43.19 17.78
C PHE A 46 -19.78 41.71 18.06
N GLY A 47 -20.28 40.78 17.24
CA GLY A 47 -19.95 39.35 17.35
C GLY A 47 -18.49 39.04 16.99
N ALA A 48 -17.91 39.76 16.03
CA ALA A 48 -16.53 39.55 15.58
C ALA A 48 -15.49 40.01 16.61
N ILE A 49 -15.77 41.08 17.37
CA ILE A 49 -14.88 41.59 18.42
C ILE A 49 -14.89 40.65 19.64
N GLY A 50 -16.05 40.11 20.02
CA GLY A 50 -16.17 39.13 21.11
C GLY A 50 -15.43 37.81 20.83
N ALA A 51 -15.48 37.32 19.58
CA ALA A 51 -14.76 36.13 19.17
C ALA A 51 -13.23 36.33 19.15
N GLY A 52 -12.76 37.54 18.82
CA GLY A 52 -11.33 37.89 18.83
C GLY A 52 -10.72 37.89 20.24
N VAL A 53 -11.43 38.42 21.24
CA VAL A 53 -10.95 38.45 22.63
C VAL A 53 -10.95 37.05 23.25
N LEU A 54 -11.96 36.22 22.98
CA LEU A 54 -11.98 34.82 23.42
C LEU A 54 -10.88 33.97 22.77
N ALA A 55 -10.59 34.19 21.48
CA ALA A 55 -9.48 33.53 20.81
C ALA A 55 -8.11 33.95 21.39
N LEU A 56 -7.94 35.24 21.71
CA LEU A 56 -6.70 35.75 22.32
C LEU A 56 -6.49 35.20 23.75
N VAL A 57 -7.55 35.12 24.56
CA VAL A 57 -7.49 34.54 25.92
C VAL A 57 -7.17 33.05 25.88
N LEU A 58 -7.69 32.30 24.90
CA LEU A 58 -7.37 30.88 24.73
C LEU A 58 -5.91 30.64 24.32
N VAL A 59 -5.33 31.52 23.50
CA VAL A 59 -3.91 31.46 23.10
C VAL A 59 -2.97 31.85 24.25
N LEU A 60 -3.35 32.82 25.09
CA LEU A 60 -2.56 33.25 26.26
C LEU A 60 -2.63 32.25 27.43
N SER A 61 -3.66 31.42 27.51
CA SER A 61 -3.88 30.45 28.59
C SER A 61 -3.17 29.11 28.41
N GLY A 62 -2.30 28.97 27.40
CA GLY A 62 -1.41 27.81 27.24
C GLY A 62 -2.11 26.49 26.89
N PHE A 63 -3.40 26.50 26.52
CA PHE A 63 -4.07 25.33 25.98
C PHE A 63 -3.66 25.11 24.51
N THR A 64 -2.45 24.58 24.32
CA THR A 64 -2.06 24.02 23.03
C THR A 64 -2.80 22.71 22.87
N ALA A 65 -3.79 22.66 21.97
CA ALA A 65 -4.31 21.39 21.49
C ALA A 65 -3.13 20.56 21.00
N SER A 66 -2.89 19.42 21.63
CA SER A 66 -1.88 18.46 21.20
C SER A 66 -2.14 18.15 19.73
N SER A 67 -1.33 18.73 18.86
CA SER A 67 -1.36 18.36 17.44
C SER A 67 -1.14 16.85 17.40
N PRO A 68 -1.90 16.08 16.61
CA PRO A 68 -1.59 14.67 16.43
C PRO A 68 -0.12 14.62 16.02
N THR A 69 0.65 13.78 16.71
CA THR A 69 2.03 13.49 16.34
C THR A 69 2.01 13.04 14.90
N VAL A 70 2.23 13.96 13.97
CA VAL A 70 2.70 13.64 12.64
C VAL A 70 4.02 12.97 12.94
N VAL A 71 4.02 11.64 12.90
CA VAL A 71 5.24 10.88 12.74
C VAL A 71 5.84 11.49 11.50
N LYS A 72 6.79 12.42 11.69
CA LYS A 72 7.63 12.92 10.61
C LYS A 72 8.03 11.66 9.87
N PRO A 73 7.69 11.49 8.57
CA PRO A 73 8.20 10.35 7.83
C PRO A 73 9.69 10.33 8.15
N LYS A 74 10.15 9.21 8.74
CA LYS A 74 11.58 8.99 8.96
C LYS A 74 12.20 9.41 7.65
N SER A 75 12.97 10.51 7.69
CA SER A 75 13.61 11.07 6.51
C SER A 75 14.17 9.86 5.79
N THR A 76 13.63 9.55 4.61
CA THR A 76 14.16 8.48 3.78
C THR A 76 15.62 8.83 3.67
N ALA A 77 16.47 8.08 4.39
CA ALA A 77 17.89 8.35 4.44
C ALA A 77 18.30 8.55 3.00
N SER A 78 18.89 9.71 2.68
CA SER A 78 19.28 10.01 1.31
C SER A 78 20.05 8.79 0.83
N VAL A 79 19.49 8.07 -0.13
CA VAL A 79 20.11 6.85 -0.63
C VAL A 79 21.41 7.34 -1.24
N ASN A 80 22.52 7.14 -0.55
CA ASN A 80 23.82 7.31 -1.17
C ASN A 80 23.98 6.06 -2.06
N THR A 81 23.26 6.07 -3.19
CA THR A 81 22.99 4.92 -4.06
C THR A 81 24.28 4.30 -4.55
N ALA A 82 25.29 5.12 -4.86
CA ALA A 82 26.59 4.64 -5.33
C ALA A 82 27.34 3.87 -4.23
N ALA A 83 27.46 4.45 -3.02
CA ALA A 83 28.13 3.78 -1.91
C ALA A 83 27.40 2.51 -1.48
N GLN A 84 26.06 2.55 -1.43
CA GLN A 84 25.26 1.37 -1.15
C GLN A 84 25.45 0.28 -2.23
N ALA A 85 25.38 0.64 -3.52
CA ALA A 85 25.55 -0.31 -4.62
C ALA A 85 26.95 -0.95 -4.61
N GLN A 86 27.99 -0.18 -4.28
CA GLN A 86 29.35 -0.71 -4.11
C GLN A 86 29.45 -1.69 -2.94
N ALA A 87 28.78 -1.39 -1.82
CA ALA A 87 28.74 -2.29 -0.68
C ALA A 87 28.01 -3.60 -0.99
N GLU A 88 26.87 -3.50 -1.69
CA GLU A 88 26.07 -4.63 -2.14
C GLU A 88 26.83 -5.55 -3.10
N ASP A 89 27.47 -4.99 -4.14
CA ASP A 89 28.25 -5.74 -5.12
C ASP A 89 29.44 -6.46 -4.47
N LEU A 90 30.21 -5.74 -3.64
CA LEU A 90 31.32 -6.32 -2.89
C LEU A 90 30.86 -7.47 -2.01
N ALA A 91 29.76 -7.30 -1.27
CA ALA A 91 29.26 -8.34 -0.37
C ALA A 91 28.81 -9.59 -1.13
N GLN A 92 28.11 -9.44 -2.27
CA GLN A 92 27.67 -10.58 -3.08
C GLN A 92 28.85 -11.39 -3.60
N GLN A 93 29.82 -10.73 -4.22
CA GLN A 93 31.01 -11.38 -4.75
C GLN A 93 31.87 -12.01 -3.65
N PHE A 94 31.99 -11.34 -2.51
CA PHE A 94 32.77 -11.83 -1.39
C PHE A 94 32.18 -13.12 -0.79
N VAL A 95 30.86 -13.20 -0.60
CA VAL A 95 30.20 -14.39 -0.05
C VAL A 95 30.42 -15.61 -0.95
N VAL A 96 30.25 -15.45 -2.27
CA VAL A 96 30.49 -16.53 -3.24
C VAL A 96 31.95 -16.97 -3.21
N THR A 97 32.87 -16.00 -3.26
CA THR A 97 34.32 -16.29 -3.26
C THR A 97 34.74 -16.98 -1.96
N TRP A 98 34.28 -16.49 -0.80
CA TRP A 98 34.62 -17.03 0.51
C TRP A 98 34.11 -18.46 0.72
N LEU A 99 32.88 -18.77 0.29
CA LEU A 99 32.31 -20.12 0.42
C LEU A 99 33.05 -21.17 -0.41
N GLN A 100 33.65 -20.76 -1.53
CA GLN A 100 34.40 -21.63 -2.44
C GLN A 100 35.91 -21.57 -2.22
N ALA A 101 36.38 -20.71 -1.29
CA ALA A 101 37.80 -20.54 -1.04
C ALA A 101 38.39 -21.76 -0.32
N LYS A 102 39.62 -22.11 -0.70
CA LYS A 102 40.40 -23.18 -0.10
C LYS A 102 41.81 -22.73 0.24
N ARG A 103 42.51 -23.51 1.05
CA ARG A 103 43.88 -23.25 1.48
C ARG A 103 44.79 -23.05 0.27
N GLY A 104 45.59 -21.99 0.31
CA GLY A 104 46.44 -21.54 -0.81
C GLY A 104 45.76 -20.54 -1.76
N ALA A 105 44.45 -20.34 -1.64
CA ALA A 105 43.69 -19.35 -2.40
C ALA A 105 43.41 -18.06 -1.59
N GLU A 106 44.08 -17.82 -0.47
CA GLU A 106 43.82 -16.65 0.41
C GLU A 106 43.94 -15.32 -0.34
N LYS A 107 44.82 -15.26 -1.36
CA LYS A 107 45.00 -14.08 -2.21
C LYS A 107 43.73 -13.71 -3.00
N THR A 108 42.81 -14.65 -3.26
CA THR A 108 41.52 -14.35 -3.91
C THR A 108 40.57 -13.59 -2.99
N LEU A 109 40.79 -13.61 -1.67
CA LEU A 109 39.99 -12.87 -0.69
C LEU A 109 40.50 -11.44 -0.44
N ALA A 110 41.75 -11.15 -0.83
CA ALA A 110 42.41 -9.86 -0.60
C ALA A 110 41.67 -8.63 -1.19
N PRO A 111 40.98 -8.72 -2.35
CA PRO A 111 40.17 -7.63 -2.86
C PRO A 111 38.99 -7.26 -1.95
N TYR A 112 38.46 -8.21 -1.19
CA TYR A 112 37.25 -8.01 -0.38
C TYR A 112 37.56 -7.62 1.07
N VAL A 113 38.53 -8.27 1.69
CA VAL A 113 38.80 -8.17 3.14
C VAL A 113 40.31 -8.15 3.41
N ARG A 114 40.69 -7.78 4.63
CA ARG A 114 42.04 -8.05 5.15
C ARG A 114 42.17 -9.56 5.37
N ALA A 115 43.02 -10.24 4.59
CA ALA A 115 43.08 -11.71 4.52
C ALA A 115 44.00 -12.34 5.59
N GLU A 116 44.77 -11.53 6.30
CA GLU A 116 45.71 -11.93 7.34
C GLU A 116 44.99 -12.66 8.48
N GLY A 117 45.43 -13.89 8.78
CA GLY A 117 44.87 -14.71 9.85
C GLY A 117 43.61 -15.50 9.48
N ILE A 118 43.09 -15.40 8.25
CA ILE A 118 41.99 -16.25 7.78
C ILE A 118 42.49 -17.69 7.61
N ARG A 119 41.76 -18.65 8.20
CA ARG A 119 41.99 -20.08 7.99
C ARG A 119 40.97 -20.62 7.01
N LEU A 120 41.45 -21.18 5.90
CA LEU A 120 40.63 -21.83 4.89
C LEU A 120 40.70 -23.37 4.99
N PRO A 121 39.62 -24.06 4.58
CA PRO A 121 39.61 -25.52 4.49
C PRO A 121 40.64 -26.00 3.46
N SER A 122 41.09 -27.26 3.56
CA SER A 122 42.07 -27.81 2.62
C SER A 122 41.55 -27.90 1.18
N GLU A 123 40.27 -28.21 1.02
CA GLU A 123 39.55 -28.22 -0.25
C GLU A 123 38.30 -27.34 -0.13
N ALA A 124 37.71 -26.95 -1.26
CA ALA A 124 36.46 -26.21 -1.24
C ALA A 124 35.34 -27.09 -0.68
N LEU A 125 34.67 -26.63 0.38
CA LEU A 125 33.62 -27.41 1.04
C LEU A 125 32.23 -27.17 0.43
N PHE A 126 32.06 -26.07 -0.28
CA PHE A 126 30.76 -25.64 -0.78
C PHE A 126 30.84 -25.15 -2.23
N VAL A 127 29.76 -25.36 -2.96
CA VAL A 127 29.45 -24.64 -4.20
C VAL A 127 28.35 -23.63 -3.89
N ALA A 128 28.61 -22.38 -4.25
CA ALA A 128 27.70 -21.27 -4.02
C ALA A 128 27.31 -20.61 -5.34
N SER A 129 26.03 -20.34 -5.52
CA SER A 129 25.47 -19.68 -6.71
C SER A 129 24.29 -18.79 -6.33
N ASP A 130 23.76 -18.04 -7.31
CA ASP A 130 22.55 -17.22 -7.14
C ASP A 130 22.62 -16.30 -5.90
N ALA A 131 23.76 -15.63 -5.71
CA ALA A 131 23.95 -14.68 -4.63
C ALA A 131 23.13 -13.40 -4.88
N ARG A 132 22.36 -12.97 -3.88
CA ARG A 132 21.47 -11.80 -3.95
C ARG A 132 21.48 -11.05 -2.63
N VAL A 133 21.38 -9.73 -2.67
CA VAL A 133 21.18 -8.91 -1.46
C VAL A 133 19.78 -9.16 -0.90
N ALA A 134 19.69 -9.58 0.35
CA ALA A 134 18.46 -9.79 1.09
C ALA A 134 18.06 -8.56 1.91
N SER A 135 19.04 -7.82 2.45
CA SER A 135 18.82 -6.54 3.11
C SER A 135 20.11 -5.74 3.19
N VAL A 136 19.97 -4.42 3.32
CA VAL A 136 21.08 -3.49 3.59
C VAL A 136 20.64 -2.50 4.65
N GLU A 137 21.49 -2.32 5.65
CA GLU A 137 21.31 -1.32 6.70
C GLU A 137 22.55 -0.44 6.81
N ILE A 138 22.35 0.88 6.79
CA ILE A 138 23.41 1.84 7.10
C ILE A 138 23.63 1.80 8.61
N GLN A 139 24.84 1.45 9.01
CA GLN A 139 25.27 1.51 10.39
C GLN A 139 25.71 2.93 10.75
N PRO A 140 25.40 3.42 11.96
CA PRO A 140 25.88 4.72 12.41
C PRO A 140 27.41 4.78 12.30
N ALA A 141 27.95 5.83 11.67
CA ALA A 141 29.39 6.02 11.66
C ALA A 141 29.89 6.13 13.11
N PRO A 142 31.00 5.47 13.49
CA PRO A 142 31.61 5.72 14.79
C PRO A 142 31.91 7.23 14.87
N THR A 143 31.39 7.89 15.90
CA THR A 143 31.60 9.32 16.15
C THR A 143 33.09 9.55 16.44
N SER A 144 33.91 9.74 15.40
CA SER A 144 35.25 10.26 15.56
C SER A 144 35.17 11.79 15.62
N PRO A 145 35.88 12.44 16.56
CA PRO A 145 35.98 13.89 16.56
C PRO A 145 36.55 14.35 15.22
N VAL A 146 35.85 15.26 14.55
CA VAL A 146 36.30 15.88 13.29
C VAL A 146 37.69 16.46 13.52
N ALA A 147 38.69 15.94 12.81
CA ALA A 147 39.99 16.61 12.76
C ALA A 147 39.80 17.93 12.01
N THR A 148 39.76 19.03 12.76
CA THR A 148 39.84 20.37 12.18
C THR A 148 41.24 20.51 11.57
N SER A 149 41.31 20.53 10.24
CA SER A 149 42.53 20.97 9.56
C SER A 149 42.83 22.41 9.98
N GLY A 150 44.11 22.76 10.14
CA GLY A 150 44.56 24.11 10.57
C GLY A 150 44.13 25.28 9.67
N THR A 151 43.31 25.03 8.66
CA THR A 151 42.68 25.98 7.73
C THR A 151 41.18 26.20 8.00
N GLY A 152 40.59 25.63 9.05
CA GLY A 152 39.19 25.88 9.43
C GLY A 152 38.13 25.29 8.49
N ALA A 153 38.54 24.51 7.48
CA ALA A 153 37.63 23.77 6.62
C ALA A 153 37.35 22.38 7.23
N PRO A 154 36.07 21.98 7.40
CA PRO A 154 35.74 20.61 7.80
C PRO A 154 36.16 19.64 6.69
N VAL A 155 37.13 18.78 6.98
CA VAL A 155 37.45 17.65 6.09
C VAL A 155 36.39 16.58 6.34
N SER A 156 35.38 16.55 5.47
CA SER A 156 34.34 15.52 5.51
C SER A 156 34.92 14.17 5.07
N ASN A 157 35.53 13.43 5.98
CA ASN A 157 35.86 12.02 5.76
C ASN A 157 34.56 11.20 5.84
N THR A 158 33.74 11.24 4.80
CA THR A 158 32.44 10.54 4.77
C THR A 158 32.66 9.05 4.52
N SER A 159 33.09 8.33 5.55
CA SER A 159 33.02 6.87 5.56
C SER A 159 31.60 6.45 5.89
N SER A 160 31.01 5.56 5.10
CA SER A 160 29.74 4.91 5.42
C SER A 160 29.99 3.45 5.75
N VAL A 161 29.28 2.93 6.75
CA VAL A 161 29.34 1.53 7.14
C VAL A 161 27.98 0.92 6.82
N TYR A 162 27.99 -0.21 6.12
CA TYR A 162 26.81 -0.96 5.73
C TYR A 162 26.88 -2.34 6.36
N SER A 163 25.75 -2.81 6.87
CA SER A 163 25.52 -4.23 7.16
C SER A 163 24.71 -4.79 6.00
N VAL A 164 25.33 -5.64 5.18
CA VAL A 164 24.68 -6.25 4.01
C VAL A 164 24.40 -7.71 4.31
N VAL A 165 23.14 -8.13 4.24
CA VAL A 165 22.79 -9.55 4.28
C VAL A 165 22.68 -10.07 2.86
N VAL A 166 23.48 -11.08 2.53
CA VAL A 166 23.49 -11.76 1.23
C VAL A 166 22.88 -13.14 1.40
N SER A 167 21.91 -13.46 0.54
CA SER A 167 21.41 -14.81 0.36
C SER A 167 22.17 -15.50 -0.77
N ALA A 168 22.47 -16.79 -0.63
CA ALA A 168 23.10 -17.59 -1.68
C ALA A 168 22.55 -19.02 -1.68
N SER A 169 22.49 -19.65 -2.85
CA SER A 169 22.21 -21.08 -2.99
C SER A 169 23.50 -21.86 -2.73
N VAL A 170 23.53 -22.65 -1.67
CA VAL A 170 24.73 -23.33 -1.17
C VAL A 170 24.50 -24.84 -1.11
N ARG A 171 25.39 -25.61 -1.73
CA ARG A 171 25.43 -27.08 -1.69
C ARG A 171 26.79 -27.53 -1.16
N GLN A 172 26.84 -28.63 -0.41
CA GLN A 172 28.12 -29.24 -0.03
C GLN A 172 28.79 -29.86 -1.25
N GLU A 173 30.07 -29.58 -1.47
CA GLU A 173 30.75 -30.06 -2.68
C GLU A 173 30.85 -31.59 -2.72
N SER A 174 30.99 -32.25 -1.57
CA SER A 174 31.00 -33.71 -1.44
C SER A 174 29.69 -34.40 -1.81
N GLU A 175 28.57 -33.66 -1.86
CA GLU A 175 27.22 -34.19 -2.09
C GLU A 175 26.58 -33.55 -3.34
N PRO A 176 27.02 -33.90 -4.57
CA PRO A 176 26.53 -33.28 -5.81
C PRO A 176 25.08 -33.61 -6.17
N SER A 177 24.51 -34.68 -5.62
CA SER A 177 23.10 -35.05 -5.82
C SER A 177 22.15 -34.29 -4.89
N GLU A 178 22.65 -33.63 -3.84
CA GLU A 178 21.80 -32.86 -2.94
C GLU A 178 21.39 -31.52 -3.56
N ALA A 179 20.14 -31.11 -3.32
CA ALA A 179 19.67 -29.81 -3.74
C ALA A 179 20.40 -28.69 -2.97
N ALA A 180 20.76 -27.61 -3.67
CA ALA A 180 21.32 -26.43 -3.03
C ALA A 180 20.29 -25.79 -2.08
N GLN A 181 20.73 -25.43 -0.88
CA GLN A 181 19.91 -24.77 0.13
C GLN A 181 20.18 -23.26 0.14
N ARG A 182 19.11 -22.44 0.28
CA ARG A 182 19.27 -21.00 0.46
C ARG A 182 19.83 -20.72 1.85
N ARG A 183 20.98 -20.05 1.93
CA ARG A 183 21.64 -19.60 3.18
C ARG A 183 21.89 -18.11 3.16
N PHE A 184 22.00 -17.50 4.34
CA PHE A 184 22.15 -16.06 4.50
C PHE A 184 23.42 -15.73 5.27
N TYR A 185 24.12 -14.67 4.84
CA TYR A 185 25.39 -14.24 5.40
C TYR A 185 25.40 -12.73 5.58
N SER A 186 25.76 -12.26 6.77
CA SER A 186 26.00 -10.84 7.02
C SER A 186 27.44 -10.48 6.66
N VAL A 187 27.61 -9.37 5.93
CA VAL A 187 28.89 -8.79 5.53
C VAL A 187 28.89 -7.32 5.95
N PRO A 188 29.69 -6.92 6.95
CA PRO A 188 29.90 -5.52 7.26
C PRO A 188 30.85 -4.92 6.22
N VAL A 189 30.40 -3.89 5.49
CA VAL A 189 31.16 -3.22 4.43
C VAL A 189 31.37 -1.75 4.77
N VAL A 190 32.61 -1.31 4.68
CA VAL A 190 32.99 0.10 4.80
C VAL A 190 33.19 0.65 3.40
N VAL A 191 32.51 1.75 3.09
CA VAL A 191 32.72 2.51 1.86
C VAL A 191 33.31 3.86 2.21
N LYS A 192 34.48 4.15 1.64
CA LYS A 192 35.21 5.40 1.84
C LYS A 192 35.79 5.84 0.51
N ASP A 193 35.58 7.11 0.15
CA ASP A 193 36.13 7.72 -1.08
C ASP A 193 35.84 6.89 -2.35
N GLY A 194 34.62 6.33 -2.44
CA GLY A 194 34.20 5.49 -3.57
C GLY A 194 34.83 4.10 -3.64
N SER A 195 35.50 3.65 -2.58
CA SER A 195 36.07 2.31 -2.45
C SER A 195 35.37 1.53 -1.35
N ALA A 196 34.88 0.34 -1.67
CA ALA A 196 34.25 -0.57 -0.70
C ALA A 196 35.26 -1.61 -0.21
N ARG A 197 35.17 -1.96 1.08
CA ARG A 197 35.93 -3.07 1.67
C ARG A 197 35.16 -3.70 2.83
N ALA A 198 35.14 -5.02 2.91
CA ALA A 198 34.56 -5.72 4.06
C ALA A 198 35.41 -5.50 5.32
N ALA A 199 34.74 -5.22 6.45
CA ALA A 199 35.37 -5.06 7.76
C ALA A 199 35.70 -6.41 8.41
N SER A 200 34.97 -7.47 8.05
CA SER A 200 35.18 -8.84 8.53
C SER A 200 34.78 -9.85 7.46
N ILE A 201 35.12 -11.13 7.67
CA ILE A 201 34.60 -12.23 6.85
C ILE A 201 33.08 -12.39 7.01
N PRO A 202 32.40 -13.04 6.05
CA PRO A 202 30.96 -13.27 6.13
C PRO A 202 30.60 -14.14 7.34
N SER A 203 29.50 -13.82 7.99
CA SER A 203 28.97 -14.60 9.12
C SER A 203 27.59 -15.17 8.78
N PRO A 204 27.34 -16.48 8.96
CA PRO A 204 26.01 -17.04 8.77
C PRO A 204 24.98 -16.36 9.69
N VAL A 205 23.82 -16.04 9.14
CA VAL A 205 22.69 -15.45 9.89
C VAL A 205 21.39 -16.19 9.55
N PRO A 206 20.36 -16.12 10.41
CA PRO A 206 19.04 -16.64 10.07
C PRO A 206 18.47 -15.99 8.80
N ALA A 207 17.60 -16.71 8.11
CA ALA A 207 16.81 -16.13 7.03
C ALA A 207 15.93 -14.99 7.57
N PRO A 208 15.70 -13.92 6.79
CA PRO A 208 14.69 -12.92 7.12
C PRO A 208 13.33 -13.58 7.37
N ALA A 209 12.59 -13.07 8.35
CA ALA A 209 11.27 -13.60 8.68
C ALA A 209 10.32 -13.45 7.48
N THR A 210 9.55 -14.50 7.21
CA THR A 210 8.45 -14.43 6.25
C THR A 210 7.36 -13.52 6.79
N GLY A 211 6.85 -12.62 5.94
CA GLY A 211 5.69 -11.78 6.29
C GLY A 211 4.43 -12.60 6.52
N PRO A 212 3.43 -12.05 7.25
CA PRO A 212 2.16 -12.72 7.45
C PRO A 212 1.36 -12.81 6.15
N ASP A 213 0.42 -13.75 6.10
CA ASP A 213 -0.58 -13.81 5.04
C ASP A 213 -1.42 -12.52 5.03
N VAL A 214 -1.70 -12.01 3.83
CA VAL A 214 -2.48 -10.79 3.64
C VAL A 214 -3.87 -11.16 3.14
N ASN A 215 -4.89 -10.78 3.91
CA ASN A 215 -6.26 -10.87 3.44
C ASN A 215 -6.49 -9.86 2.32
N LEU A 216 -7.15 -10.28 1.25
CA LEU A 216 -7.50 -9.40 0.12
C LEU A 216 -8.90 -8.81 0.30
N GLY A 217 -9.14 -7.66 -0.34
CA GLY A 217 -10.40 -6.91 -0.25
C GLY A 217 -11.54 -7.46 -1.12
N TYR A 218 -11.37 -8.59 -1.80
CA TYR A 218 -12.41 -9.23 -2.63
C TYR A 218 -13.27 -10.15 -1.77
N LYS A 219 -14.49 -9.73 -1.45
CA LYS A 219 -15.36 -10.40 -0.46
C LYS A 219 -16.44 -11.29 -1.08
N TYR A 220 -16.76 -11.09 -2.36
CA TYR A 220 -17.96 -11.66 -2.96
C TYR A 220 -17.61 -12.51 -4.18
N ARG A 221 -17.86 -13.81 -4.13
CA ARG A 221 -17.72 -14.67 -5.31
C ARG A 221 -18.83 -14.38 -6.31
N LEU A 222 -18.46 -14.12 -7.56
CA LEU A 222 -19.40 -13.96 -8.65
C LEU A 222 -19.83 -15.35 -9.15
N VAL A 223 -21.13 -15.54 -9.33
CA VAL A 223 -21.67 -16.77 -9.91
C VAL A 223 -21.22 -16.92 -11.37
N ALA A 224 -21.02 -18.15 -11.86
CA ALA A 224 -20.49 -18.41 -13.19
C ALA A 224 -21.31 -17.79 -14.35
N GLY A 225 -22.63 -17.62 -14.15
CA GLY A 225 -23.52 -16.97 -15.11
C GLY A 225 -23.39 -15.43 -15.18
N HIS A 226 -22.65 -14.82 -14.25
CA HIS A 226 -22.50 -13.36 -14.22
C HIS A 226 -21.77 -12.86 -15.48
N PRO A 227 -22.28 -11.81 -16.17
CA PRO A 227 -21.73 -11.37 -17.47
C PRO A 227 -20.26 -10.95 -17.41
N SER A 228 -19.74 -10.59 -16.23
CA SER A 228 -18.32 -10.31 -16.06
C SER A 228 -17.42 -11.53 -16.27
N ASN A 229 -17.89 -12.77 -16.01
CA ASN A 229 -17.10 -13.98 -16.25
C ASN A 229 -16.74 -14.10 -17.74
N THR A 230 -17.72 -13.88 -18.62
CA THR A 230 -17.49 -13.91 -20.07
C THR A 230 -16.54 -12.80 -20.50
N ALA A 231 -16.74 -11.57 -20.00
CA ALA A 231 -15.86 -10.45 -20.32
C ALA A 231 -14.40 -10.72 -19.91
N VAL A 232 -14.18 -11.22 -18.69
CA VAL A 232 -12.85 -11.56 -18.16
C VAL A 232 -12.23 -12.73 -18.93
N GLN A 233 -13.00 -13.79 -19.21
CA GLN A 233 -12.55 -14.94 -20.00
C GLN A 233 -12.03 -14.52 -21.38
N GLN A 234 -12.79 -13.70 -22.10
CA GLN A 234 -12.42 -13.25 -23.44
C GLN A 234 -11.24 -12.27 -23.42
N PHE A 235 -11.22 -11.36 -22.45
CA PHE A 235 -10.08 -10.48 -22.24
C PHE A 235 -8.79 -11.26 -21.99
N LEU A 236 -8.81 -12.23 -21.06
CA LEU A 236 -7.62 -13.03 -20.75
C LEU A 236 -7.21 -13.90 -21.94
N ALA A 237 -8.16 -14.44 -22.71
CA ALA A 237 -7.85 -15.22 -23.91
C ALA A 237 -7.11 -14.38 -24.96
N ALA A 238 -7.54 -13.14 -25.17
CA ALA A 238 -6.86 -12.20 -26.06
C ALA A 238 -5.50 -11.74 -25.49
N LEU A 239 -5.42 -11.49 -24.18
CA LEU A 239 -4.22 -11.01 -23.52
C LEU A 239 -3.09 -12.05 -23.51
N THR A 240 -3.40 -13.30 -23.14
CA THR A 240 -2.39 -14.30 -22.74
C THR A 240 -2.25 -15.45 -23.72
N ALA A 241 -3.31 -15.80 -24.46
CA ALA A 241 -3.32 -16.84 -25.47
C ALA A 241 -3.38 -16.28 -26.91
N GLY A 242 -3.41 -14.96 -27.08
CA GLY A 242 -3.52 -14.30 -28.38
C GLY A 242 -4.81 -14.64 -29.15
N THR A 243 -5.84 -15.13 -28.45
CA THR A 243 -7.12 -15.50 -29.07
C THR A 243 -8.05 -14.30 -29.11
N GLY A 244 -8.30 -13.78 -30.31
CA GLY A 244 -9.16 -12.62 -30.50
C GLY A 244 -8.44 -11.29 -30.34
N GLU A 245 -9.19 -10.20 -30.50
CA GLU A 245 -8.67 -8.83 -30.49
C GLU A 245 -8.88 -8.18 -29.12
N ILE A 246 -7.80 -7.91 -28.38
CA ILE A 246 -7.86 -7.37 -27.00
C ILE A 246 -8.64 -6.05 -26.91
N SER A 247 -8.58 -5.22 -27.96
CA SER A 247 -9.26 -3.93 -28.06
C SER A 247 -10.79 -4.03 -27.93
N ARG A 248 -11.37 -5.21 -28.18
CA ARG A 248 -12.82 -5.45 -28.05
C ARG A 248 -13.29 -5.64 -26.60
N TYR A 249 -12.37 -5.97 -25.71
CA TYR A 249 -12.67 -6.36 -24.33
C TYR A 249 -12.21 -5.32 -23.30
N ILE A 250 -11.62 -4.22 -23.77
CA ILE A 250 -11.14 -3.13 -22.91
C ILE A 250 -12.03 -1.90 -23.02
N ALA A 251 -12.10 -1.12 -21.95
CA ALA A 251 -12.88 0.11 -21.91
C ALA A 251 -12.27 1.18 -22.83
N PRO A 252 -13.08 2.08 -23.43
CA PRO A 252 -12.56 3.21 -24.19
C PRO A 252 -11.55 4.05 -23.39
N GLY A 253 -10.46 4.44 -24.02
CA GLY A 253 -9.38 5.19 -23.39
C GLY A 253 -8.38 4.33 -22.60
N THR A 254 -8.63 3.03 -22.42
CA THR A 254 -7.66 2.09 -21.85
C THR A 254 -6.67 1.63 -22.94
N SER A 255 -5.38 1.70 -22.63
CA SER A 255 -4.30 1.20 -23.50
C SER A 255 -3.70 -0.07 -22.90
N LEU A 256 -4.21 -1.23 -23.30
CA LEU A 256 -3.65 -2.55 -22.98
C LEU A 256 -3.28 -3.27 -24.28
N ARG A 257 -2.19 -4.03 -24.26
CA ARG A 257 -1.72 -4.82 -25.41
C ARG A 257 -1.65 -6.29 -25.03
N ALA A 258 -1.93 -7.17 -25.99
CA ALA A 258 -1.72 -8.59 -25.83
C ALA A 258 -0.22 -8.89 -25.67
N ILE A 259 0.10 -9.94 -24.92
CA ILE A 259 1.49 -10.41 -24.75
C ILE A 259 1.92 -11.07 -26.08
N SER A 260 3.06 -10.65 -26.62
CA SER A 260 3.58 -11.15 -27.89
C SER A 260 5.05 -11.56 -27.77
N PRO A 261 5.42 -12.80 -28.14
CA PRO A 261 4.53 -13.89 -28.56
C PRO A 261 3.63 -14.38 -27.40
N ALA A 262 2.48 -14.98 -27.73
CA ALA A 262 1.55 -15.50 -26.72
C ALA A 262 2.21 -16.61 -25.87
N PRO A 263 2.31 -16.46 -24.54
CA PRO A 263 2.98 -17.43 -23.68
C PRO A 263 2.18 -18.72 -23.43
N TYR A 264 0.86 -18.70 -23.65
CA TYR A 264 -0.02 -19.83 -23.37
C TYR A 264 -0.84 -20.24 -24.60
N LYS A 265 -1.27 -21.51 -24.64
CA LYS A 265 -2.11 -22.06 -25.71
C LYS A 265 -3.59 -21.73 -25.54
N SER A 266 -4.06 -21.69 -24.30
CA SER A 266 -5.43 -21.35 -23.95
C SER A 266 -5.52 -20.89 -22.50
N VAL A 267 -6.67 -20.32 -22.13
CA VAL A 267 -6.99 -19.88 -20.77
C VAL A 267 -8.41 -20.27 -20.40
N LYS A 268 -8.63 -20.58 -19.13
CA LYS A 268 -9.95 -20.82 -18.55
C LYS A 268 -10.05 -20.13 -17.19
N VAL A 269 -10.97 -19.19 -17.05
CA VAL A 269 -11.31 -18.58 -15.76
C VAL A 269 -12.08 -19.60 -14.94
N VAL A 270 -11.57 -19.91 -13.74
CA VAL A 270 -12.12 -20.93 -12.84
C VAL A 270 -12.73 -20.35 -11.57
N ASP A 271 -12.32 -19.14 -11.17
CA ASP A 271 -12.94 -18.39 -10.08
C ASP A 271 -12.89 -16.88 -10.37
N LEU A 272 -13.90 -16.17 -9.89
CA LEU A 272 -13.97 -14.71 -9.99
C LEU A 272 -14.59 -14.14 -8.71
N VAL A 273 -13.79 -13.42 -7.94
CA VAL A 273 -14.23 -12.73 -6.72
C VAL A 273 -14.19 -11.22 -6.91
N SER A 274 -15.14 -10.50 -6.32
CA SER A 274 -15.34 -9.06 -6.46
C SER A 274 -15.32 -8.34 -5.11
N ASP A 275 -15.00 -7.06 -5.16
CA ASP A 275 -15.16 -6.11 -4.06
C ASP A 275 -16.63 -5.71 -3.79
N ARG A 276 -17.53 -6.00 -4.74
CA ARG A 276 -18.95 -5.65 -4.67
C ARG A 276 -19.84 -6.90 -4.62
N ASP A 277 -20.89 -6.82 -3.81
CA ASP A 277 -21.91 -7.86 -3.71
C ASP A 277 -22.93 -7.76 -4.85
N PHE A 278 -23.20 -8.90 -5.47
CA PHE A 278 -24.21 -9.09 -6.53
C PHE A 278 -25.17 -10.24 -6.22
N SER A 279 -25.12 -10.83 -5.02
CA SER A 279 -25.93 -12.00 -4.65
C SER A 279 -27.44 -11.77 -4.69
N GLY A 280 -27.89 -10.52 -4.57
CA GLY A 280 -29.29 -10.12 -4.70
C GLY A 280 -29.75 -9.82 -6.13
N GLU A 281 -28.88 -9.94 -7.14
CA GLU A 281 -29.19 -9.65 -8.53
C GLU A 281 -29.37 -10.96 -9.34
N ALA A 282 -30.20 -10.94 -10.38
CA ALA A 282 -30.29 -12.06 -11.30
C ALA A 282 -28.92 -12.30 -11.97
N ALA A 283 -28.49 -13.56 -12.05
CA ALA A 283 -27.14 -13.91 -12.46
C ALA A 283 -26.77 -13.37 -13.85
N ASP A 284 -27.70 -13.36 -14.79
CA ASP A 284 -27.53 -12.93 -16.18
C ASP A 284 -27.93 -11.47 -16.44
N LYS A 285 -28.27 -10.72 -15.38
CA LYS A 285 -28.70 -9.33 -15.50
C LYS A 285 -27.60 -8.47 -16.14
N ALA A 286 -27.96 -7.77 -17.20
CA ALA A 286 -27.07 -6.80 -17.83
C ALA A 286 -26.70 -5.68 -16.82
N PRO A 287 -25.40 -5.32 -16.68
CA PRO A 287 -24.99 -4.26 -15.78
C PRO A 287 -25.53 -2.91 -16.25
N ALA A 288 -25.96 -2.08 -15.30
CA ALA A 288 -26.22 -0.67 -15.56
C ALA A 288 -24.93 0.03 -16.01
N ASP A 289 -25.01 1.05 -16.84
CA ASP A 289 -23.84 1.73 -17.38
C ASP A 289 -23.07 2.53 -16.32
N GLY A 290 -21.75 2.60 -16.47
CA GLY A 290 -20.85 3.39 -15.63
C GLY A 290 -20.49 2.77 -14.28
N ILE A 291 -20.97 1.57 -13.98
CA ILE A 291 -20.57 0.83 -12.78
C ILE A 291 -19.12 0.39 -12.91
N LYS A 292 -18.34 0.59 -11.86
CA LYS A 292 -16.98 0.07 -11.73
C LYS A 292 -16.91 -0.96 -10.62
N ILE A 293 -16.20 -2.05 -10.85
CA ILE A 293 -15.89 -3.08 -9.85
C ILE A 293 -14.45 -3.51 -9.97
N ARG A 294 -13.88 -3.98 -8.86
CA ARG A 294 -12.60 -4.68 -8.85
C ARG A 294 -12.84 -6.17 -8.66
N VAL A 295 -12.14 -6.97 -9.45
CA VAL A 295 -12.24 -8.41 -9.40
C VAL A 295 -10.85 -9.04 -9.32
N LEU A 296 -10.74 -10.20 -8.69
CA LEU A 296 -9.59 -11.08 -8.81
C LEU A 296 -10.05 -12.33 -9.57
N ALA A 297 -9.54 -12.48 -10.78
CA ALA A 297 -9.79 -13.65 -11.60
C ALA A 297 -8.72 -14.70 -11.33
N THR A 298 -9.12 -15.93 -11.01
CA THR A 298 -8.21 -17.08 -10.99
C THR A 298 -8.44 -17.86 -12.28
N ALA A 299 -7.37 -18.09 -13.03
CA ALA A 299 -7.42 -18.73 -14.33
C ALA A 299 -6.41 -19.87 -14.44
N GLU A 300 -6.80 -20.91 -15.16
CA GLU A 300 -5.95 -21.99 -15.61
C GLU A 300 -5.38 -21.63 -16.99
N LEU A 301 -4.06 -21.64 -17.13
CA LEU A 301 -3.32 -21.21 -18.32
C LEU A 301 -2.56 -22.42 -18.90
N SER A 302 -2.99 -22.91 -20.06
CA SER A 302 -2.38 -24.08 -20.70
C SER A 302 -1.02 -23.72 -21.30
N VAL A 303 0.03 -24.43 -20.89
CA VAL A 303 1.40 -24.29 -21.42
C VAL A 303 1.66 -25.35 -22.50
N THR A 304 1.28 -26.59 -22.21
CA THR A 304 1.33 -27.73 -23.13
C THR A 304 -0.07 -28.33 -23.26
N SER A 305 -0.22 -29.41 -24.05
CA SER A 305 -1.50 -30.13 -24.17
C SER A 305 -1.95 -30.80 -22.86
N THR A 306 -1.04 -31.02 -21.91
CA THR A 306 -1.31 -31.72 -20.65
C THR A 306 -1.03 -30.88 -19.42
N ASP A 307 -0.25 -29.80 -19.56
CA ASP A 307 0.21 -29.00 -18.43
C ASP A 307 -0.41 -27.61 -18.46
N SER A 308 -0.97 -27.24 -17.31
CA SER A 308 -1.50 -25.92 -17.03
C SER A 308 -0.80 -25.31 -15.82
N VAL A 309 -0.73 -23.98 -15.78
CA VAL A 309 -0.35 -23.21 -14.60
C VAL A 309 -1.51 -22.34 -14.15
N THR A 310 -1.61 -22.06 -12.84
CA THR A 310 -2.60 -21.14 -12.30
C THR A 310 -2.06 -19.72 -12.36
N GLY A 311 -2.86 -18.79 -12.91
CA GLY A 311 -2.61 -17.36 -12.87
C GLY A 311 -3.72 -16.62 -12.12
N GLN A 312 -3.36 -15.54 -11.43
CA GLN A 312 -4.31 -14.63 -10.81
C GLN A 312 -4.18 -13.23 -11.40
N TYR A 313 -5.31 -12.63 -11.74
CA TYR A 313 -5.39 -11.34 -12.42
C TYR A 313 -6.30 -10.39 -11.64
N PRO A 314 -5.74 -9.41 -10.90
CA PRO A 314 -6.53 -8.33 -10.34
C PRO A 314 -6.90 -7.36 -11.47
N LEU A 315 -8.20 -7.17 -11.69
CA LEU A 315 -8.74 -6.40 -12.80
C LEU A 315 -9.75 -5.37 -12.28
N THR A 316 -9.74 -4.19 -12.89
CA THR A 316 -10.84 -3.23 -12.75
C THR A 316 -11.74 -3.31 -13.97
N LEU A 317 -13.03 -3.62 -13.77
CA LEU A 317 -14.05 -3.66 -14.82
C LEU A 317 -14.91 -2.40 -14.77
N THR A 318 -15.34 -1.93 -15.95
CA THR A 318 -16.34 -0.85 -16.09
C THR A 318 -17.45 -1.33 -17.01
N SER A 319 -18.70 -1.09 -16.64
CA SER A 319 -19.85 -1.45 -17.47
C SER A 319 -20.21 -0.35 -18.47
N ARG A 320 -20.57 -0.75 -19.69
CA ARG A 320 -20.99 0.16 -20.76
C ARG A 320 -21.84 -0.55 -21.80
N GLY A 321 -23.01 -0.02 -22.14
CA GLY A 321 -23.93 -0.64 -23.09
C GLY A 321 -24.32 -2.05 -22.68
N GLY A 322 -24.59 -2.29 -21.39
CA GLY A 322 -25.02 -3.59 -20.88
C GLY A 322 -23.97 -4.71 -20.90
N ARG A 323 -22.68 -4.37 -21.03
CA ARG A 323 -21.57 -5.34 -20.93
C ARG A 323 -20.46 -4.81 -20.03
N TRP A 324 -19.64 -5.71 -19.53
CA TRP A 324 -18.42 -5.39 -18.80
C TRP A 324 -17.24 -5.27 -19.77
N GLU A 325 -16.41 -4.25 -19.56
CA GLU A 325 -15.15 -4.03 -20.27
C GLU A 325 -14.03 -3.91 -19.23
N VAL A 326 -12.83 -4.41 -19.54
CA VAL A 326 -11.65 -4.27 -18.67
C VAL A 326 -11.06 -2.88 -18.81
N SER A 327 -11.02 -2.14 -17.71
CA SER A 327 -10.47 -0.78 -17.66
C SER A 327 -9.03 -0.73 -17.13
N ALA A 328 -8.61 -1.73 -16.35
CA ALA A 328 -7.23 -1.88 -15.89
C ALA A 328 -6.89 -3.34 -15.55
N VAL A 329 -5.62 -3.69 -15.72
CA VAL A 329 -4.95 -4.78 -14.97
C VAL A 329 -4.24 -4.10 -13.81
N ASP A 330 -4.67 -4.37 -12.59
CA ASP A 330 -4.18 -3.65 -11.42
C ASP A 330 -2.74 -4.09 -11.08
N SER A 331 -1.89 -3.15 -10.69
CA SER A 331 -0.49 -3.45 -10.33
C SER A 331 -0.35 -4.18 -8.98
N SER A 332 -1.43 -4.22 -8.20
CA SER A 332 -1.54 -4.94 -6.94
C SER A 332 -2.99 -5.39 -6.75
N PRO A 333 -3.22 -6.56 -6.13
CA PRO A 333 -4.54 -6.93 -5.65
C PRO A 333 -5.12 -5.88 -4.70
N LEU A 334 -6.45 -5.84 -4.62
CA LEU A 334 -7.16 -5.00 -3.66
C LEU A 334 -6.83 -5.47 -2.23
N LEU A 335 -6.35 -4.55 -1.40
CA LEU A 335 -6.19 -4.75 0.04
C LEU A 335 -7.45 -4.26 0.77
N PRO A 336 -7.79 -4.84 1.93
CA PRO A 336 -8.87 -4.34 2.77
C PRO A 336 -8.58 -2.89 3.16
N ALA A 337 -9.65 -2.10 3.27
CA ALA A 337 -9.52 -0.78 3.88
C ALA A 337 -8.97 -0.96 5.30
N PRO A 338 -8.05 -0.10 5.76
CA PRO A 338 -7.61 -0.13 7.15
C PRO A 338 -8.85 0.02 8.03
N GLU A 339 -9.09 -0.95 8.91
CA GLU A 339 -10.16 -0.84 9.87
C GLU A 339 -9.93 0.45 10.66
N GLN A 340 -10.86 1.41 10.55
CA GLN A 340 -10.88 2.53 11.46
C GLN A 340 -11.13 1.93 12.83
N THR A 341 -10.08 1.81 13.65
CA THR A 341 -10.25 1.51 15.06
C THR A 341 -11.01 2.69 15.66
N THR A 342 -12.35 2.59 15.68
CA THR A 342 -13.18 3.42 16.55
C THR A 342 -12.68 3.17 17.96
N ALA A 343 -11.95 4.14 18.51
CA ALA A 343 -11.56 4.15 19.90
C ALA A 343 -12.84 4.06 20.74
N ILE A 344 -13.07 2.89 21.32
CA ILE A 344 -13.99 2.73 22.43
C ILE A 344 -13.48 3.62 23.56
N SER A 345 -14.09 4.79 23.70
CA SER A 345 -13.90 5.70 24.84
C SER A 345 -14.51 5.06 26.10
N GLY A 346 -13.84 4.04 26.62
CA GLY A 346 -14.03 3.59 28.00
C GLY A 346 -13.22 4.48 28.92
N ALA A 347 -13.87 5.47 29.53
CA ALA A 347 -13.27 6.28 30.59
C ALA A 347 -12.90 5.37 31.78
N PRO A 348 -11.65 5.40 32.28
CA PRO A 348 -11.31 4.70 33.51
C PRO A 348 -11.90 5.45 34.72
N SER A 349 -12.74 4.76 35.49
CA SER A 349 -13.19 5.20 36.82
C SER A 349 -12.00 5.21 37.78
N THR A 350 -11.61 6.39 38.26
CA THR A 350 -10.55 6.59 39.24
C THR A 350 -10.92 5.96 40.60
N PRO A 351 -10.07 5.15 41.25
CA PRO A 351 -10.25 4.78 42.65
C PRO A 351 -9.99 5.97 43.56
N ALA A 352 -10.87 6.19 44.54
CA ALA A 352 -10.69 7.20 45.59
C ALA A 352 -9.53 6.83 46.53
N SER A 353 -8.58 7.74 46.69
CA SER A 353 -7.44 7.63 47.60
C SER A 353 -7.84 8.10 49.01
N THR A 354 -7.98 7.17 49.94
CA THR A 354 -8.10 7.47 51.38
C THR A 354 -6.71 7.73 51.96
N ALA A 355 -6.52 8.88 52.58
CA ALA A 355 -5.28 9.33 53.22
C ALA A 355 -4.92 8.52 54.48
N PRO A 356 -3.62 8.32 54.80
CA PRO A 356 -3.19 7.97 56.14
C PRO A 356 -2.67 9.20 56.92
N ALA A 357 -3.06 9.25 58.20
CA ALA A 357 -2.67 10.24 59.19
C ALA A 357 -1.22 10.04 59.70
N SER A 358 -0.66 11.12 60.24
CA SER A 358 0.73 11.27 60.66
C SER A 358 1.13 10.56 61.96
N ALA A 359 2.42 10.19 62.00
CA ALA A 359 3.36 10.15 63.14
C ALA A 359 3.15 9.13 64.29
N THR A 360 4.19 8.33 64.56
CA THR A 360 5.05 8.38 65.77
C THR A 360 6.16 7.30 65.67
N ALA A 361 7.41 7.67 65.95
CA ALA A 361 8.57 6.78 66.13
C ALA A 361 8.78 6.46 67.64
N PRO A 362 9.80 5.72 68.12
CA PRO A 362 10.69 4.68 67.53
C PRO A 362 10.73 3.39 68.41
N ALA A 363 11.51 2.36 68.04
CA ALA A 363 12.29 1.54 68.97
C ALA A 363 13.25 0.56 68.27
N SER A 364 14.52 0.62 68.67
CA SER A 364 15.62 -0.31 68.41
C SER A 364 15.35 -1.71 68.96
N ALA A 365 15.92 -2.77 68.35
CA ALA A 365 16.79 -3.75 69.03
C ALA A 365 17.16 -4.97 68.13
N THR A 366 18.47 -5.06 67.87
CA THR A 366 19.36 -6.24 67.77
C THR A 366 19.11 -7.40 66.79
N PRO A 367 20.20 -7.91 66.17
CA PRO A 367 20.21 -9.13 65.37
C PRO A 367 20.49 -10.35 66.26
N VAL A 368 19.96 -11.52 65.87
CA VAL A 368 20.46 -12.81 66.35
C VAL A 368 20.56 -13.75 65.15
N ASN A 369 21.82 -14.04 64.83
CA ASN A 369 22.44 -15.19 64.15
C ASN A 369 21.70 -15.87 62.98
#